data_AF-A0A533QBQ5-F1
#
_entry.id   AF-A0A533QBQ5-F1
#
_cell.length_a   1.000
_cell.length_b   1.000
_cell.length_c   1.000
_cell.angle_alpha   90.00
_cell.angle_beta   90.00
_cell.angle_gamma   90.00
#
_symmetry.space_group_name_H-M   'P 1'
#
loop_
_entity.id
_entity.type
_entity.pdbx_description
1 polymer ?
#
loop_
_entity_poly.entity_id
_entity_poly.type
_entity_poly.pdbx_seq_one_letter_code
_entity_poly.pdbx_strand_id
1 'polypeptide(L)' 'MKDFLSLEQRKELRRVHKKERSRRTADRIKAILLLDSGWTYEQVAEALL' A
#
# COMPACT_ATOMS: atom_id res chain seq x y z
N MET A 1 8.22 3.55 -7.27
CA MET A 1 7.47 4.23 -8.35
C MET A 1 6.59 5.26 -7.69
N LYS A 2 6.78 6.55 -7.91
CA LYS A 2 6.02 7.58 -7.19
C LYS A 2 4.84 8.06 -8.04
N ASP A 3 3.72 8.39 -7.38
CA ASP A 3 2.55 9.05 -7.98
C ASP A 3 1.92 8.30 -9.18
N PHE A 4 1.78 6.98 -9.07
CA PHE A 4 1.14 6.16 -10.10
C PHE A 4 -0.33 5.83 -9.81
N LEU A 5 -0.83 6.15 -8.61
CA LEU A 5 -2.24 6.01 -8.26
C LEU A 5 -2.97 7.36 -8.34
N SER A 6 -4.20 7.33 -8.85
CA SER A 6 -5.12 8.45 -8.72
C SER A 6 -5.57 8.66 -7.28
N LEU A 7 -6.10 9.86 -6.98
CA LEU A 7 -6.65 10.16 -5.65
C LEU A 7 -7.75 9.18 -5.24
N GLU A 8 -8.62 8.77 -6.18
CA GLU A 8 -9.70 7.83 -5.91
C GLU A 8 -9.18 6.41 -5.66
N GLN A 9 -8.18 5.96 -6.43
CA GLN A 9 -7.51 4.67 -6.18
C GLN A 9 -6.85 4.64 -4.80
N ARG A 10 -6.16 5.73 -4.41
CA ARG A 10 -5.56 5.85 -3.07
C ARG A 10 -6.60 5.77 -1.96
N LYS A 11 -7.73 6.47 -2.11
CA LYS A 11 -8.82 6.44 -1.12
C LYS A 11 -9.41 5.04 -1.01
N GLU A 12 -9.68 4.40 -2.13
CA GLU A 12 -10.27 3.07 -2.17
C GLU A 12 -9.34 2.02 -1.54
N LEU A 13 -8.06 2.03 -1.89
CA LEU A 13 -7.07 1.14 -1.28
C LEU A 13 -6.99 1.33 0.24
N ARG A 14 -6.97 2.58 0.73
CA ARG A 14 -7.02 2.85 2.18
C ARG A 14 -8.31 2.33 2.83
N ARG A 15 -9.44 2.48 2.16
CA ARG A 15 -10.75 1.99 2.64
C ARG A 15 -10.78 0.46 2.73
N VAL A 16 -10.29 -0.22 1.70
CA VAL A 16 -10.21 -1.69 1.65
C VAL A 16 -9.23 -2.20 2.70
N HIS A 17 -8.03 -1.62 2.78
CA HIS A 17 -7.03 -1.98 3.81
C HIS A 17 -7.60 -1.94 5.23
N LYS A 18 -8.39 -0.91 5.57
CA LYS A 18 -8.98 -0.76 6.90
C LYS A 18 -10.02 -1.85 7.24
N LYS A 19 -10.67 -2.43 6.22
CA LYS A 19 -11.72 -3.46 6.38
C LYS A 19 -11.21 -4.88 6.18
N GLU A 20 -10.05 -5.03 5.57
CA GLU A 20 -9.48 -6.32 5.22
C GLU A 20 -9.08 -7.11 6.47
N ARG A 21 -9.47 -8.39 6.52
CA ARG A 21 -9.18 -9.30 7.65
C ARG A 21 -7.97 -10.17 7.36
N SER A 22 -7.67 -10.40 6.08
CA SER A 22 -6.49 -11.12 5.65
C SER A 22 -5.26 -10.23 5.79
N ARG A 23 -4.38 -10.55 6.75
CA ARG A 23 -3.08 -9.87 6.92
C ARG A 23 -2.30 -9.82 5.60
N ARG A 24 -2.28 -10.93 4.86
CA ARG A 24 -1.60 -11.02 3.55
C ARG A 24 -2.16 -10.04 2.52
N THR A 25 -3.48 -9.84 2.50
CA THR A 25 -4.11 -8.89 1.56
C THR A 25 -3.88 -7.44 2.03
N ALA A 26 -3.97 -7.18 3.33
CA ALA A 26 -3.67 -5.88 3.90
C ALA A 26 -2.22 -5.45 3.61
N ASP A 27 -1.25 -6.34 3.80
CA ASP A 27 0.17 -6.05 3.56
C ASP A 27 0.46 -5.78 2.07
N ARG A 28 -0.22 -6.48 1.14
CA ARG A 28 -0.14 -6.16 -0.29
C ARG A 28 -0.67 -4.77 -0.61
N ILE A 29 -1.81 -4.38 -0.03
CA ILE A 29 -2.36 -3.04 -0.23
C ILE A 29 -1.42 -1.98 0.36
N LYS A 30 -0.86 -2.25 1.54
CA LYS A 30 0.10 -1.36 2.19
C LYS A 30 1.37 -1.20 1.35
N ALA A 31 1.90 -2.29 0.78
CA ALA A 31 3.03 -2.25 -0.14
C ALA A 31 2.78 -1.32 -1.32
N ILE A 32 1.61 -1.45 -1.97
CA ILE A 32 1.23 -0.61 -3.12
C ILE A 32 1.17 0.88 -2.71
N LEU A 33 0.55 1.18 -1.55
CA LEU A 33 0.46 2.56 -1.03
C LEU A 33 1.83 3.15 -0.68
N LEU A 34 2.72 2.35 -0.10
CA LEU A 34 4.09 2.77 0.24
C LEU A 34 4.90 3.05 -1.03
N LEU A 35 4.86 2.13 -1.99
CA LEU A 35 5.51 2.32 -3.28
C LEU A 35 5.03 3.60 -3.96
N ASP A 36 3.70 3.82 -4.05
CA ASP A 36 3.09 5.03 -4.62
C ASP A 36 3.53 6.32 -3.91
N SER A 37 3.79 6.26 -2.61
CA SER A 37 4.33 7.38 -1.83
C SER A 37 5.83 7.66 -2.08
N GLY A 38 6.50 6.81 -2.86
CA GLY A 38 7.90 6.96 -3.26
C GLY A 38 8.88 6.08 -2.49
N TRP A 39 8.40 5.12 -1.70
CA TRP A 39 9.29 4.18 -1.00
C TRP A 39 9.97 3.24 -2.00
N THR A 40 11.19 2.85 -1.65
CA THR A 40 11.95 1.79 -2.34
C THR A 40 11.44 0.42 -1.93
N TYR A 41 11.77 -0.62 -2.70
CA TYR A 41 11.34 -1.98 -2.39
C TYR A 41 11.93 -2.48 -1.07
N GLU A 42 13.17 -2.09 -0.78
CA GLU A 42 13.90 -2.41 0.44
C GLU A 42 13.20 -1.80 1.67
N GLN A 43 12.82 -0.52 1.59
CA GLN A 43 12.08 0.14 2.67
C GLN A 43 10.68 -0.46 2.86
N VAL A 44 10.00 -0.84 1.78
CA VAL A 44 8.70 -1.52 1.87
C VAL A 44 8.85 -2.89 2.52
N ALA A 45 9.89 -3.66 2.17
CA ALA A 45 10.17 -4.95 2.79
C ALA A 45 10.46 -4.79 4.29
N GLU A 46 11.26 -3.79 4.68
CA GLU A 46 11.55 -3.47 6.08
C GLU A 46 10.29 -3.09 6.87
N ALA A 47 9.39 -2.30 6.29
CA ALA A 47 8.15 -1.87 6.94
C ALA A 47 7.05 -2.94 7.05
N LEU A 48 7.18 -4.06 6.33
CA LEU A 48 6.19 -5.15 6.29
C LEU A 48 6.62 -6.44 7.00
N LEU A 49 7.85 -6.48 7.54
CA LEU A 49 8.35 -7.51 8.45
C LEU A 49 7.60 -7.49 9.79
#